data_AF-A0A6A3Z8Q3-F1
#
_entry.id   AF-A0A6A3Z8Q3-F1
#
_cell.length_a   1.000
_cell.length_b   1.000
_cell.length_c   1.000
_cell.angle_alpha   90.00
_cell.angle_beta   90.00
_cell.angle_gamma   90.00
#
_symmetry.space_group_name_H-M   'P 1'
#
loop_
_entity.id
_entity.type
_entity.pdbx_description
1 polymer ?
#
loop_
_entity_poly.entity_id
_entity_poly.type
_entity_poly.pdbx_seq_one_letter_code
_entity_poly.pdbx_strand_id
1 'polypeptide(L)'
;MVAVIRSHVQEQPESDELMGPLEYQAPRWRRIMVHQKCDNQLMEIKKFLKSDLDCFSRGQIRRISKQAELYALNVRDILFRLGRATNDRHMPDELRLVVPESLRPDLLY
;
A
#
# COMPACT_ATOMS: atom_id res chain seq x y z
N MET A 1 0.67 -49.62 20.30
CA MET A 1 0.11 -48.50 19.50
C MET A 1 1.15 -47.40 19.47
N VAL A 2 1.70 -47.05 18.31
CA VAL A 2 2.71 -45.99 18.16
C VAL A 2 2.02 -44.77 17.58
N ALA A 3 1.97 -43.68 18.34
CA ALA A 3 1.45 -42.41 17.85
C ALA A 3 2.57 -41.67 17.09
N VAL A 4 2.40 -41.54 15.78
CA VAL A 4 3.24 -40.70 14.92
C VAL A 4 2.79 -39.27 15.10
N ILE A 5 3.64 -38.44 15.71
CA ILE A 5 3.42 -36.99 15.76
C ILE A 5 3.89 -36.42 14.42
N ARG A 6 2.94 -36.04 13.56
CA ARG A 6 3.23 -35.24 12.37
C ARG A 6 3.53 -33.81 12.82
N SER A 7 4.78 -33.40 12.69
CA SER A 7 5.21 -32.01 12.84
C SER A 7 4.63 -31.17 11.70
N HIS A 8 3.51 -30.50 11.97
CA HIS A 8 3.08 -29.38 11.13
C HIS A 8 3.95 -28.19 11.54
N VAL A 9 4.92 -27.82 10.71
CA VAL A 9 5.50 -26.48 10.75
C VAL A 9 4.40 -25.54 10.28
N GLN A 10 3.50 -25.22 11.20
CA GLN A 10 2.73 -24.00 11.12
C GLN A 10 3.77 -22.92 11.40
N GLU A 11 4.17 -22.18 10.38
CA GLU A 11 4.77 -20.86 10.57
C GLU A 11 3.79 -20.12 11.49
N GLN A 12 4.16 -20.07 12.77
CA GLN A 12 3.51 -19.25 13.76
C GLN A 12 3.50 -17.84 13.15
N PRO A 13 2.38 -17.10 13.10
CA PRO A 13 2.53 -15.66 13.20
C PRO A 13 3.25 -15.45 14.52
N GLU A 14 4.55 -15.24 14.40
CA GLU A 14 5.45 -14.77 15.44
C GLU A 14 4.66 -13.84 16.33
N SER A 15 4.53 -14.27 17.59
CA SER A 15 3.69 -13.67 18.63
C SER A 15 3.60 -12.16 18.40
N ASP A 16 2.39 -11.66 18.17
CA ASP A 16 2.02 -10.26 18.44
C ASP A 16 2.22 -10.07 19.96
N GLU A 17 3.48 -10.07 20.38
CA GLU A 17 3.95 -9.71 21.69
C GLU A 17 3.60 -8.24 21.81
N LEU A 18 2.41 -7.98 22.39
CA LEU A 18 1.68 -6.73 22.52
C LEU A 18 2.57 -5.49 22.27
N MET A 19 2.85 -5.23 21.00
CA MET A 19 3.66 -4.08 20.62
C MET A 19 2.82 -2.86 20.93
N GLY A 20 3.39 -1.90 21.65
CA GLY A 20 2.69 -0.66 21.95
C GLY A 20 2.31 0.06 20.65
N PRO A 21 1.37 1.02 20.71
CA PRO A 21 0.87 1.70 19.51
C PRO A 21 1.98 2.33 18.64
N LEU A 22 3.09 2.73 19.25
CA LEU A 22 4.25 3.28 18.55
C LEU A 22 5.18 2.19 17.98
N GLU A 23 5.43 1.11 18.73
CA GLU A 23 6.20 -0.03 18.21
C GLU A 23 5.49 -0.70 17.04
N TYR A 24 4.15 -0.69 17.00
CA TYR A 24 3.37 -1.24 15.90
C TYR A 24 3.44 -0.39 14.62
N GLN A 25 3.62 0.92 14.74
CA GLN A 25 3.66 1.82 13.59
C GLN A 25 4.90 1.61 12.71
N ALA A 26 6.07 1.33 13.28
CA ALA A 26 7.31 1.22 12.49
C ALA A 26 7.35 -0.03 11.58
N PRO A 27 7.03 -1.25 12.05
CA PRO A 27 6.89 -2.44 11.20
C PRO A 27 5.79 -2.28 10.16
N ARG A 28 4.64 -1.71 10.55
CA ARG A 28 3.56 -1.41 9.62
C ARG A 28 4.02 -0.47 8.51
N TRP A 29 4.76 0.58 8.87
CA TRP A 29 5.27 1.52 7.88
C TRP A 29 6.19 0.84 6.88
N ARG A 30 7.09 -0.02 7.37
CA ARG A 30 7.98 -0.82 6.53
C ARG A 30 7.20 -1.70 5.56
N ARG A 31 6.16 -2.40 6.02
CA ARG A 31 5.34 -3.28 5.17
C ARG A 31 4.60 -2.50 4.08
N ILE A 32 4.06 -1.31 4.39
CA ILE A 32 3.41 -0.44 3.39
C ILE A 32 4.44 0.05 2.36
N MET A 33 5.62 0.50 2.81
CA MET A 33 6.68 0.97 1.91
C MET A 33 7.21 -0.15 1.01
N VAL A 34 7.36 -1.37 1.54
CA VAL A 34 7.74 -2.56 0.75
C VAL A 34 6.67 -2.87 -0.29
N HIS A 35 5.39 -2.89 0.10
CA HIS A 35 4.30 -3.14 -0.84
C HIS A 35 4.27 -2.12 -1.98
N GLN A 36 4.37 -0.82 -1.68
CA GLN A 36 4.40 0.21 -2.72
C GLN A 36 5.61 0.09 -3.67
N LYS A 37 6.72 -0.50 -3.21
CA LYS A 37 7.89 -0.78 -4.04
C LYS A 37 7.75 -2.06 -4.88
N CYS A 38 7.02 -3.05 -4.39
CA CYS A 38 6.86 -4.35 -5.04
C CYS A 38 5.64 -4.41 -5.97
N ASP A 39 4.67 -3.50 -5.82
CA ASP A 39 3.52 -3.43 -6.71
C ASP A 39 3.90 -2.74 -8.03
N ASN A 40 3.91 -3.52 -9.12
CA ASN A 40 4.28 -3.05 -10.45
C ASN A 40 3.40 -1.89 -10.93
N GLN A 41 2.09 -1.91 -10.66
CA GLN A 41 1.19 -0.87 -11.09
C GLN A 41 1.43 0.43 -10.33
N LEU A 42 1.63 0.35 -9.01
CA LEU A 42 1.96 1.53 -8.19
C LEU A 42 3.32 2.11 -8.59
N MET A 43 4.28 1.26 -8.94
CA MET A 43 5.59 1.68 -9.45
C MET A 43 5.48 2.39 -10.81
N GLU A 44 4.64 1.89 -11.74
CA GLU A 44 4.37 2.58 -13.01
C GLU A 44 3.74 3.96 -12.79
N ILE A 45 2.73 4.05 -11.91
CA ILE A 45 2.09 5.33 -11.55
C ILE A 45 3.11 6.29 -10.92
N LYS A 46 3.98 5.80 -10.04
CA LYS A 46 5.02 6.60 -9.39
C LYS A 46 6.02 7.16 -10.40
N LYS A 47 6.49 6.35 -11.35
CA LYS A 47 7.38 6.81 -12.43
C LYS A 47 6.69 7.89 -13.27
N PHE A 48 5.44 7.66 -13.64
CA PHE A 48 4.64 8.64 -14.38
C PHE A 48 4.50 9.97 -13.62
N LEU A 49 4.15 9.95 -12.33
CA LEU A 49 4.02 11.15 -11.50
C LEU A 49 5.35 11.90 -11.31
N LYS A 50 6.48 11.20 -11.41
CA LYS A 50 7.83 11.78 -11.42
C LYS A 50 8.25 12.34 -12.79
N SER A 51 7.40 12.22 -13.80
CA SER A 51 7.74 12.52 -15.20
C SER A 51 8.90 11.65 -15.76
N ASP A 52 9.14 10.47 -15.18
CA ASP A 52 10.06 9.47 -15.75
C ASP A 52 9.31 8.69 -16.84
N LEU A 53 9.30 9.27 -18.05
CA LEU A 53 8.49 8.79 -19.18
C LEU A 53 9.26 7.90 -20.17
N ASP A 54 10.57 7.80 -20.03
CA ASP A 54 11.44 7.06 -20.97
C ASP A 54 11.09 5.57 -21.04
N CYS A 55 10.53 5.03 -19.97
CA CYS A 55 10.12 3.62 -19.88
C CYS A 55 8.74 3.33 -20.48
N PHE A 56 7.99 4.34 -20.95
CA PHE A 56 6.60 4.16 -21.39
C PHE A 56 6.39 4.41 -22.88
N SER A 57 5.69 3.50 -23.53
CA SER A 57 5.10 3.77 -24.85
C SER A 57 3.98 4.82 -24.75
N ARG A 58 3.66 5.48 -25.87
CA ARG A 58 2.54 6.44 -25.96
C ARG A 58 1.20 5.83 -25.50
N GLY A 59 0.97 4.54 -25.79
CA GLY A 59 -0.21 3.82 -25.33
C GLY A 59 -0.24 3.63 -23.81
N GLN A 60 0.90 3.28 -23.21
CA GLN A 60 1.04 3.16 -21.75
C GLN A 60 0.85 4.51 -21.06
N ILE A 61 1.42 5.60 -21.59
CA ILE A 61 1.23 6.96 -21.07
C ILE A 61 -0.26 7.29 -20.97
N ARG A 62 -1.04 7.04 -22.01
CA ARG A 62 -2.50 7.30 -22.02
C ARG A 62 -3.26 6.43 -21.02
N ARG A 63 -2.82 5.20 -20.78
CA ARG A 63 -3.43 4.30 -19.79
C ARG A 63 -3.11 4.76 -18.37
N ILE A 64 -1.83 5.03 -18.10
CA ILE A 64 -1.32 5.39 -16.78
C ILE A 64 -1.79 6.78 -16.39
N SER A 65 -1.91 7.73 -17.32
CA SER A 65 -2.41 9.08 -17.01
C SER A 65 -3.77 9.03 -16.31
N LYS A 66 -4.70 8.23 -16.84
CA LYS A 66 -6.04 8.02 -16.25
C LYS A 66 -5.99 7.39 -14.86
N GLN A 67 -5.02 6.52 -14.60
CA GLN A 67 -4.84 5.91 -13.29
C GLN A 67 -4.20 6.90 -12.32
N ALA A 68 -3.19 7.65 -12.77
CA ALA A 68 -2.44 8.63 -12.00
C ALA A 68 -3.31 9.80 -11.52
N GLU A 69 -4.38 10.15 -12.24
CA GLU A 69 -5.41 11.10 -11.78
C GLU A 69 -6.01 10.75 -10.41
N LEU A 70 -5.95 9.47 -10.00
CA LEU A 70 -6.48 9.00 -8.72
C LEU A 70 -5.44 9.02 -7.60
N TYR A 71 -4.21 9.47 -7.85
CA TYR A 71 -3.12 9.41 -6.89
C TYR A 71 -2.36 10.73 -6.77
N ALA A 72 -1.78 10.93 -5.59
CA ALA A 72 -0.80 11.95 -5.32
C ALA A 72 0.50 11.31 -4.82
N LEU A 73 1.63 11.85 -5.26
CA LEU A 73 2.95 11.45 -4.79
C LEU A 73 3.53 12.59 -3.95
N ASN A 74 3.96 12.29 -2.73
CA ASN A 74 4.63 13.30 -1.91
C ASN A 74 6.15 13.36 -2.20
N VAL A 75 6.82 14.35 -1.60
CA VAL A 75 8.28 14.54 -1.72
C VAL A 75 9.13 13.37 -1.17
N ARG A 76 8.52 12.48 -0.36
CA ARG A 76 9.17 11.28 0.20
C ARG A 76 8.85 10.03 -0.60
N ASP A 77 8.34 10.18 -1.83
CA ASP A 77 8.02 9.06 -2.69
C ASP A 77 6.93 8.13 -2.12
N ILE A 78 6.05 8.65 -1.27
CA ILE A 78 4.92 7.93 -0.72
C ILE A 78 3.69 8.23 -1.56
N LEU A 79 3.03 7.17 -2.03
CA LEU A 79 1.85 7.25 -2.85
C LEU A 79 0.59 7.28 -1.99
N PHE A 80 -0.28 8.24 -2.29
CA PHE A 80 -1.61 8.41 -1.70
C PHE A 80 -2.65 8.27 -2.80
N ARG A 81 -3.79 7.68 -2.49
CA ARG A 81 -4.99 7.67 -3.33
C ARG A 81 -5.85 8.88 -2.97
N LEU A 82 -6.30 9.63 -3.96
CA LEU A 82 -7.34 10.65 -3.76
C LEU A 82 -8.66 9.93 -3.48
N GLY A 83 -9.29 10.26 -2.36
CA GLY A 83 -10.67 9.90 -2.10
C GLY A 83 -11.57 10.58 -3.12
N ARG A 84 -12.44 9.84 -3.81
CA ARG A 84 -13.50 10.47 -4.58
C ARG A 84 -14.50 11.05 -3.59
N ALA A 85 -14.76 12.35 -3.68
CA ALA A 85 -15.90 12.98 -3.01
C ALA A 85 -17.18 12.26 -3.46
N THR A 86 -17.64 11.29 -2.69
CA THR A 86 -18.94 10.65 -2.89
C THR A 86 -19.99 11.61 -2.37
N ASN A 87 -20.42 12.53 -3.23
CA ASN A 87 -21.72 13.22 -3.24
C ASN A 87 -22.36 13.66 -1.91
N ASP A 88 -21.58 13.97 -0.87
CA ASP A 88 -22.12 14.75 0.24
C ASP A 88 -21.15 15.84 0.66
N ARG A 89 -21.73 17.02 0.85
CA ARG A 89 -21.11 18.32 0.69
C ARG A 89 -20.05 18.58 1.76
N HIS A 90 -18.93 19.18 1.36
CA HIS A 90 -17.90 19.85 2.19
C HIS A 90 -16.74 19.05 2.80
N MET A 91 -16.38 17.85 2.31
CA MET A 91 -15.04 17.32 2.60
C MET A 91 -14.06 17.66 1.47
N PRO A 92 -12.88 18.28 1.77
CA PRO A 92 -11.82 18.40 0.79
C PRO A 92 -11.36 17.02 0.33
N ASP A 93 -10.77 16.92 -0.87
CA ASP A 93 -10.16 15.69 -1.39
C ASP A 93 -9.33 15.00 -0.30
N GLU A 94 -9.86 13.93 0.28
CA GLU A 94 -9.19 13.25 1.38
C GLU A 94 -8.09 12.35 0.79
N LEU A 95 -6.83 12.64 1.12
CA LEU A 95 -5.71 11.81 0.73
C LEU A 95 -5.66 10.56 1.61
N ARG A 96 -5.88 9.39 1.01
CA ARG A 96 -5.84 8.09 1.68
C ARG A 96 -4.55 7.37 1.31
N LEU A 97 -3.76 7.00 2.30
CA LEU A 97 -2.54 6.23 2.09
C LEU A 97 -2.84 4.91 1.37
N VAL A 98 -2.02 4.53 0.39
CA VAL A 98 -2.15 3.23 -0.29
C VAL A 98 -1.59 2.13 0.63
N VAL A 99 -2.50 1.42 1.30
CA VAL A 99 -2.23 0.36 2.26
C VAL A 99 -2.61 -1.00 1.67
N PRO A 100 -1.75 -2.04 1.78
CA PRO A 100 -2.09 -3.42 1.39
C PRO A 100 -3.33 -3.92 2.14
N GLU A 101 -4.11 -4.82 1.52
CA GLU A 101 -5.35 -5.33 2.13
C GLU A 101 -5.11 -6.00 3.48
N SER A 102 -3.99 -6.72 3.60
CA SER A 102 -3.56 -7.39 4.84
C SER A 102 -3.25 -6.45 6.00
N LEU A 103 -3.12 -5.15 5.76
CA LEU A 103 -2.84 -4.11 6.77
C LEU A 103 -4.01 -3.14 6.96
N ARG A 104 -5.18 -3.43 6.38
CA ARG A 104 -6.41 -2.64 6.58
C ARG A 104 -7.04 -2.81 7.97
N PRO A 105 -7.08 -4.01 8.59
CA PRO A 105 -7.68 -4.19 9.92
C PRO A 105 -7.05 -3.29 10.98
N ASP A 106 -5.75 -3.05 10.83
CA ASP A 106 -4.92 -2.20 11.65
C ASP A 106 -5.34 -0.71 11.65
N LEU A 107 -6.24 -0.26 10.75
CA LEU A 107 -6.79 1.11 10.75
C LEU A 107 -7.98 1.28 11.72
N LEU A 108 -8.49 0.20 12.31
CA LEU A 108 -9.72 0.19 13.10
C LEU A 108 -9.47 0.22 14.63
N TYR A 109 -8.22 0.37 15.07
CA TYR A 109 -7.80 0.40 16.47
C TYR A 109 -7.29 1.78 16.90
#